data_AF-A0A1F0PBK2-F1
#
_entry.id   AF-A0A1F0PBK2-F1
#
_cell.length_a   1.000
_cell.length_b   1.000
_cell.length_c   1.000
_cell.angle_alpha   90.00
_cell.angle_beta   90.00
_cell.angle_gamma   90.00
#
_symmetry.space_group_name_H-M   'P 1'
#
loop_
_entity.id
_entity.type
_entity.pdbx_description
1 polymer ?
#
loop_
_entity_poly.entity_id
_entity_poly.type
_entity_poly.pdbx_seq_one_letter_code
_entity_poly.pdbx_strand_id
1 'polypeptide(L)'
;MNLYLRYFDRETLVSNVEEALDFLSSIPEIGLNPDLEADIRDYVASDVCYPKRYKVRQRVYFIIIKTMATTMEDFKDKKAVRQMSPVVDKHDLAASTMTRLTEMQPGWYEGTLDFKRVVMIPATGKHEYRDTHFVAQCKANSGQDCYARIVEYLRSRVDGRSQFPSAKGKNFHFKYLGMWK
;
A
#
# COMPACT_ATOMS: atom_id res chain seq x y z
N MET A 1 -13.86 -1.85 -24.62
CA MET A 1 -13.25 -1.24 -23.41
C MET A 1 -11.75 -1.34 -23.56
N ASN A 2 -11.01 -0.27 -23.32
CA ASN A 2 -9.56 -0.26 -23.51
C ASN A 2 -8.86 -0.88 -22.30
N LEU A 3 -7.63 -1.32 -22.50
CA LEU A 3 -6.80 -1.97 -21.50
C LEU A 3 -5.52 -1.16 -21.32
N TYR A 4 -5.30 -0.69 -20.10
CA TYR A 4 -4.00 -0.15 -19.71
C TYR A 4 -3.18 -1.27 -19.07
N LEU A 5 -1.97 -1.46 -19.58
CA LEU A 5 -1.01 -2.43 -19.07
C LEU A 5 0.24 -1.71 -18.57
N ARG A 6 0.79 -2.20 -17.46
CA ARG A 6 2.06 -1.70 -16.94
C ARG A 6 2.92 -2.81 -16.37
N TYR A 7 4.17 -2.85 -16.80
CA TYR A 7 5.26 -3.64 -16.27
C TYR A 7 6.47 -2.73 -16.06
N PHE A 8 6.79 -2.40 -14.80
CA PHE A 8 7.77 -1.37 -14.42
C PHE A 8 7.55 -0.04 -15.15
N ASP A 9 8.48 0.32 -16.04
CA ASP A 9 8.50 1.56 -16.83
C ASP A 9 7.92 1.36 -18.23
N ARG A 10 7.59 0.11 -18.59
CA ARG A 10 6.89 -0.21 -19.83
C ARG A 10 5.38 -0.14 -19.56
N GLU A 11 4.71 0.75 -20.26
CA GLU A 11 3.25 0.90 -20.20
C GLU A 11 2.65 1.10 -21.59
N THR A 12 1.42 0.63 -21.75
CA THR A 12 0.67 0.81 -22.99
C THR A 12 -0.82 0.94 -22.69
N LEU A 13 -1.54 1.55 -23.62
CA LEU A 13 -3.00 1.57 -23.66
C LEU A 13 -3.43 0.98 -25.01
N VAL A 14 -4.15 -0.14 -24.95
CA VAL A 14 -4.56 -0.93 -26.11
C VAL A 14 -6.07 -1.09 -26.15
N SER A 15 -6.60 -1.38 -27.34
CA SER A 15 -8.06 -1.37 -27.55
C SER A 15 -8.71 -2.75 -27.43
N ASN A 16 -7.90 -3.82 -27.47
CA ASN A 16 -8.37 -5.19 -27.43
C ASN A 16 -7.36 -6.12 -26.73
N VAL A 17 -7.76 -7.38 -26.51
CA VAL A 17 -6.95 -8.36 -25.81
C VAL A 17 -5.75 -8.85 -26.62
N GLU A 18 -5.84 -8.90 -27.95
CA GLU A 18 -4.73 -9.39 -28.78
C GLU A 18 -3.55 -8.41 -28.75
N GLU A 19 -3.80 -7.10 -28.87
CA GLU A 19 -2.78 -6.06 -28.67
C GLU A 19 -2.17 -6.09 -27.26
N ALA A 20 -2.96 -6.47 -26.25
CA ALA A 20 -2.47 -6.63 -24.88
C ALA A 20 -1.51 -7.83 -24.77
N LEU A 21 -1.83 -8.94 -25.42
CA LEU A 21 -0.98 -10.13 -25.46
C LEU A 21 0.29 -9.89 -26.28
N ASP A 22 0.21 -9.14 -27.38
CA ASP A 22 1.37 -8.72 -28.18
C ASP A 22 2.33 -7.85 -27.36
N PHE A 23 1.80 -6.90 -26.59
CA PHE A 23 2.63 -6.11 -25.67
C PHE A 23 3.32 -6.98 -24.61
N LEU A 24 2.59 -7.93 -24.02
CA LEU A 24 3.15 -8.81 -22.98
C LEU A 24 4.16 -9.81 -23.55
N SER A 25 3.95 -10.32 -24.75
CA SER A 25 4.88 -11.23 -25.44
C SER A 25 6.18 -10.53 -25.83
N SER A 26 6.13 -9.21 -26.10
CA SER A 26 7.32 -8.39 -26.33
C SER A 26 8.25 -8.24 -25.10
N ILE A 27 7.82 -8.72 -23.92
CA ILE A 27 8.57 -8.67 -22.67
C ILE A 27 8.96 -10.10 -22.25
N PRO A 28 10.17 -10.56 -22.59
CA PRO A 28 10.58 -11.95 -22.36
C PRO A 28 10.51 -12.38 -20.88
N GLU A 29 10.70 -11.46 -19.94
CA GLU A 29 10.68 -11.79 -18.50
C GLU A 29 9.31 -12.24 -18.00
N ILE A 30 8.22 -11.86 -18.67
CA ILE A 30 6.86 -12.21 -18.26
C ILE A 30 6.61 -13.70 -18.42
N GLY A 31 7.22 -14.34 -19.42
CA GLY A 31 7.04 -15.76 -19.69
C GLY A 31 5.58 -16.09 -20.01
N LEU A 32 5.01 -15.38 -21.00
CA LEU A 32 3.64 -15.60 -21.44
C LEU A 32 3.45 -17.08 -21.85
N ASN A 33 2.44 -17.72 -21.27
CA ASN A 33 2.11 -19.12 -21.54
C ASN A 33 0.59 -19.25 -21.78
N PRO A 34 0.12 -20.37 -22.36
CA PRO A 34 -1.29 -20.53 -22.72
C PRO A 34 -2.26 -20.34 -21.55
N ASP A 35 -1.89 -20.77 -20.34
CA ASP A 35 -2.72 -20.61 -19.14
C ASP A 35 -2.89 -19.13 -18.74
N LEU A 36 -1.79 -18.36 -18.81
CA LEU A 36 -1.80 -16.93 -18.53
C LEU A 36 -2.59 -16.17 -19.60
N GLU A 37 -2.46 -16.56 -20.86
CA GLU A 37 -3.27 -15.98 -21.94
C GLU A 37 -4.77 -16.22 -21.74
N ALA A 38 -5.15 -17.44 -21.37
CA ALA A 38 -6.53 -17.79 -21.06
C ALA A 38 -7.06 -16.95 -19.89
N ASP A 39 -6.29 -16.84 -18.80
CA ASP A 39 -6.68 -16.05 -17.61
C ASP A 39 -6.79 -14.53 -17.92
N ILE A 40 -5.99 -14.02 -18.86
CA ILE A 40 -6.10 -12.65 -19.36
C ILE A 40 -7.38 -12.49 -20.18
N ARG A 41 -7.67 -13.41 -21.11
CA ARG A 41 -8.90 -13.38 -21.93
C ARG A 41 -10.15 -13.45 -21.05
N ASP A 42 -10.16 -14.35 -20.07
CA ASP A 42 -11.25 -14.49 -19.09
C ASP A 42 -11.42 -13.22 -18.26
N TYR A 43 -10.31 -12.63 -17.79
CA TYR A 43 -10.36 -11.35 -17.08
C TYR A 43 -10.94 -10.26 -17.97
N VAL A 44 -10.49 -10.11 -19.21
CA VAL A 44 -10.98 -9.07 -20.13
C VAL A 44 -12.48 -9.24 -20.42
N ALA A 45 -12.94 -10.49 -20.62
CA ALA A 45 -14.34 -10.82 -20.89
C ALA A 45 -15.26 -10.68 -19.67
N SER A 46 -14.72 -10.82 -18.45
CA SER A 46 -15.52 -10.69 -17.23
C SER A 46 -16.06 -9.27 -16.98
N ASP A 47 -17.07 -9.13 -16.12
CA ASP A 47 -17.56 -7.84 -15.64
C ASP A 47 -16.69 -7.23 -14.51
N VAL A 48 -15.57 -7.88 -14.17
CA VAL A 48 -14.69 -7.40 -13.09
C VAL A 48 -13.97 -6.13 -13.55
N CYS A 49 -14.23 -5.02 -12.85
CA CYS A 49 -13.65 -3.70 -13.14
C CYS A 49 -12.44 -3.34 -12.27
N TYR A 50 -12.04 -4.19 -11.32
CA TYR A 50 -10.88 -3.94 -10.47
C TYR A 50 -9.57 -4.32 -11.17
N PRO A 51 -8.50 -3.51 -11.03
CA PRO A 51 -7.18 -3.83 -11.57
C PRO A 51 -6.71 -5.25 -11.18
N LYS A 52 -6.38 -6.07 -12.17
CA LYS A 52 -5.81 -7.41 -11.94
C LYS A 52 -4.29 -7.35 -11.99
N ARG A 53 -3.64 -7.99 -11.02
CA ARG A 53 -2.19 -8.03 -10.86
C ARG A 53 -1.69 -9.45 -11.09
N TYR A 54 -0.73 -9.58 -11.99
CA TYR A 54 -0.15 -10.86 -12.39
C TYR A 54 1.29 -10.95 -11.88
N LYS A 55 1.56 -11.94 -11.03
CA LYS A 55 2.88 -12.13 -10.43
C LYS A 55 3.79 -12.85 -11.43
N VAL A 56 4.89 -12.21 -11.80
CA VAL A 56 5.91 -12.78 -12.69
C VAL A 56 7.01 -13.45 -11.87
N ARG A 57 7.56 -12.75 -10.86
CA ARG A 57 8.58 -13.26 -9.92
C ARG A 57 8.37 -12.67 -8.52
N GLN A 58 9.24 -13.01 -7.57
CA GLN A 58 9.22 -12.40 -6.24
C GLN A 58 9.35 -10.87 -6.35
N ARG A 59 8.31 -10.14 -5.92
CA ARG A 59 8.16 -8.67 -6.01
C ARG A 59 8.00 -8.10 -7.42
N VAL A 60 7.95 -8.93 -8.47
CA VAL A 60 7.81 -8.50 -9.87
C VAL A 60 6.44 -8.90 -10.39
N TYR A 61 5.73 -7.95 -11.01
CA TYR A 61 4.38 -8.13 -11.49
C TYR A 61 4.06 -7.13 -12.60
N PHE A 62 3.07 -7.47 -13.43
CA PHE A 62 2.38 -6.50 -14.27
C PHE A 62 0.93 -6.32 -13.80
N ILE A 63 0.30 -5.23 -14.25
CA ILE A 63 -1.12 -4.95 -13.97
C ILE A 63 -1.87 -4.75 -15.29
N ILE A 64 -3.16 -5.12 -15.28
CA ILE A 64 -4.11 -4.79 -16.35
C ILE A 64 -5.28 -4.03 -15.74
N ILE A 65 -5.57 -2.85 -16.28
CA ILE A 65 -6.67 -1.98 -15.88
C ILE A 65 -7.61 -1.79 -17.07
N LYS A 66 -8.88 -2.14 -16.87
CA LYS A 66 -9.96 -1.84 -17.80
C LYS A 66 -10.35 -0.37 -17.71
N THR A 67 -10.41 0.32 -18.84
CA THR A 67 -10.64 1.77 -18.87
C THR A 67 -11.44 2.22 -20.09
N MET A 68 -12.17 3.32 -19.94
CA MET A 68 -12.84 4.04 -21.04
C MET A 68 -11.93 5.10 -21.68
N ALA A 69 -10.71 5.29 -21.16
CA ALA A 69 -9.78 6.26 -21.69
C ALA A 69 -9.31 5.84 -23.09
N THR A 70 -9.32 6.78 -24.04
CA THR A 70 -8.93 6.55 -25.44
C THR A 70 -7.45 6.84 -25.68
N THR A 71 -6.85 7.71 -24.87
CA THR A 71 -5.42 8.08 -24.96
C THR A 71 -4.71 7.84 -23.63
N MET A 72 -3.38 7.67 -23.70
CA MET A 72 -2.53 7.55 -22.50
C MET A 72 -2.62 8.79 -21.61
N GLU A 73 -2.75 9.97 -22.20
CA GLU A 73 -2.96 11.25 -21.50
C GLU A 73 -4.29 11.24 -20.74
N ASP A 74 -5.40 10.93 -21.41
CA ASP A 74 -6.72 10.84 -20.78
C ASP A 74 -6.76 9.80 -19.65
N PHE A 75 -6.05 8.68 -19.79
CA PHE A 75 -5.92 7.70 -18.72
C PHE A 75 -5.17 8.24 -17.50
N LYS A 76 -4.07 8.96 -17.72
CA LYS A 76 -3.24 9.57 -16.66
C LYS A 76 -3.98 10.73 -15.99
N ASP A 77 -4.69 11.54 -16.76
CA ASP A 77 -5.46 12.68 -16.28
C ASP A 77 -6.72 12.23 -15.54
N LYS A 78 -7.45 11.22 -16.03
CA LYS A 78 -8.59 10.64 -15.29
C LYS A 78 -8.18 9.92 -14.01
N LYS A 79 -6.94 9.43 -13.92
CA LYS A 79 -6.37 8.97 -12.64
C LYS A 79 -6.17 10.12 -11.66
N ALA A 80 -5.90 11.35 -12.14
CA ALA A 80 -5.95 12.57 -11.33
C ALA A 80 -7.40 12.96 -10.97
N VAL A 81 -8.37 12.77 -11.87
CA VAL A 81 -9.78 13.17 -11.64
C VAL A 81 -10.56 12.19 -10.75
N ARG A 82 -10.28 10.87 -10.75
CA ARG A 82 -10.86 9.93 -9.76
C ARG A 82 -10.33 10.15 -8.32
N GLN A 83 -9.38 11.06 -8.13
CA GLN A 83 -9.01 11.58 -6.80
C GLN A 83 -9.84 12.81 -6.36
N MET A 84 -10.78 13.30 -7.18
CA MET A 84 -11.62 14.46 -6.85
C MET A 84 -13.02 14.02 -6.36
N SER A 85 -13.04 13.26 -5.27
CA SER A 85 -13.92 13.64 -4.14
C SER A 85 -13.16 14.74 -3.38
N PRO A 86 -13.77 15.67 -2.60
CA PRO A 86 -13.05 16.82 -2.08
C PRO A 86 -11.98 16.34 -1.09
N VAL A 87 -10.78 16.14 -1.61
CA VAL A 87 -9.61 15.66 -0.90
C VAL A 87 -8.54 16.62 -1.31
N VAL A 88 -8.37 17.64 -0.47
CA VAL A 88 -7.15 18.42 -0.36
C VAL A 88 -5.96 17.48 -0.59
N ASP A 89 -5.19 17.82 -1.62
CA ASP A 89 -3.95 17.23 -2.12
C ASP A 89 -3.37 16.04 -1.31
N LYS A 90 -3.76 14.80 -1.63
CA LYS A 90 -3.20 13.60 -0.96
C LYS A 90 -1.71 13.38 -1.22
N HIS A 91 -1.17 13.88 -2.34
CA HIS A 91 0.26 13.77 -2.64
C HIS A 91 1.07 14.79 -1.82
N ASP A 92 0.61 16.04 -1.71
CA ASP A 92 1.22 17.03 -0.81
C ASP A 92 0.97 16.73 0.67
N LEU A 93 -0.15 16.08 1.01
CA LEU A 93 -0.41 15.62 2.37
C LEU A 93 0.48 14.44 2.77
N ALA A 94 0.78 13.50 1.84
CA ALA A 94 1.71 12.40 2.11
C ALA A 94 3.17 12.88 2.17
N ALA A 95 3.56 13.81 1.30
CA ALA A 95 4.85 14.48 1.35
C ALA A 95 4.99 15.29 2.65
N SER A 96 4.00 16.09 3.03
CA SER A 96 4.00 16.84 4.29
C SER A 96 3.89 15.95 5.54
N THR A 97 3.23 14.79 5.47
CA THR A 97 3.19 13.84 6.59
C THR A 97 4.51 13.09 6.73
N MET A 98 5.19 12.75 5.64
CA MET A 98 6.58 12.26 5.67
C MET A 98 7.53 13.31 6.25
N THR A 99 7.42 14.58 5.79
CA THR A 99 8.22 15.69 6.31
C THR A 99 8.00 15.86 7.82
N ARG A 100 6.74 15.92 8.27
CA ARG A 100 6.38 16.04 9.70
C ARG A 100 6.79 14.82 10.53
N LEU A 101 6.76 13.61 9.95
CA LEU A 101 7.16 12.38 10.65
C LEU A 101 8.64 12.44 11.03
N THR A 102 9.49 12.93 10.12
CA THR A 102 10.94 13.03 10.33
C THR A 102 11.39 14.38 10.88
N GLU A 103 10.49 15.34 11.05
CA GLU A 103 10.78 16.66 11.57
C GLU A 103 11.34 16.56 13.00
N MET A 104 12.53 17.12 13.19
CA MET A 104 13.21 17.16 14.49
C MET A 104 12.57 18.24 15.36
N GLN A 105 11.64 17.81 16.20
CA GLN A 105 10.92 18.67 17.14
C GLN A 105 10.85 17.98 18.51
N PRO A 106 11.88 18.11 19.36
CA PRO A 106 11.88 17.49 20.68
C PRO A 106 10.65 17.87 21.52
N GLY A 107 10.12 16.93 22.28
CA GLY A 107 9.03 17.19 23.22
C GLY A 107 8.22 15.95 23.58
N TRP A 108 7.06 16.19 24.18
CA TRP A 108 6.06 15.16 24.41
C TRP A 108 5.28 14.88 23.14
N TYR A 109 5.09 13.61 22.85
CA TYR A 109 4.29 13.12 21.74
C TYR A 109 3.26 12.13 22.24
N GLU A 110 2.04 12.19 21.71
CA GLU A 110 1.07 11.12 21.76
C GLU A 110 1.16 10.31 20.48
N GLY A 111 1.41 9.01 20.58
CA GLY A 111 1.42 8.09 19.46
C GLY A 111 0.32 7.04 19.60
N THR A 112 -0.39 6.82 18.51
CA THR A 112 -1.48 5.85 18.38
C THR A 112 -1.08 4.82 17.33
N LEU A 113 -1.11 3.54 17.69
CA LEU A 113 -0.68 2.42 16.86
C LEU A 113 -1.72 1.31 16.84
N ASP A 114 -2.20 0.97 15.64
CA ASP A 114 -3.06 -0.18 15.38
C ASP A 114 -2.23 -1.33 14.80
N PHE A 115 -2.16 -2.46 15.50
CA PHE A 115 -1.29 -3.58 15.11
C PHE A 115 -1.94 -4.94 15.36
N LYS A 116 -1.41 -5.99 14.72
CA LYS A 116 -1.86 -7.37 14.95
C LYS A 116 -1.04 -7.99 16.07
N ARG A 117 -1.63 -8.09 17.25
CA ARG A 117 -1.01 -8.73 18.43
C ARG A 117 -1.23 -10.23 18.39
N VAL A 118 -0.18 -11.01 18.58
CA VAL A 118 -0.31 -12.45 18.80
C VAL A 118 -0.66 -12.72 20.27
N VAL A 119 -1.71 -13.53 20.47
CA VAL A 119 -2.17 -13.95 21.79
C VAL A 119 -2.28 -15.49 21.79
N MET A 120 -1.77 -16.14 22.84
CA MET A 120 -1.97 -17.56 23.06
C MET A 120 -3.36 -17.79 23.67
N ILE A 121 -4.12 -18.73 23.11
CA ILE A 121 -5.40 -19.18 23.65
C ILE A 121 -5.10 -20.23 24.73
N PRO A 122 -5.29 -19.93 26.04
CA PRO A 122 -4.84 -20.83 27.10
C PRO A 122 -5.45 -22.23 27.03
N ALA A 123 -6.71 -22.33 26.58
CA ALA A 123 -7.43 -23.60 26.46
C ALA A 123 -6.90 -24.54 25.38
N THR A 124 -6.27 -24.01 24.32
CA THR A 124 -5.84 -24.83 23.16
C THR A 124 -4.34 -24.80 22.90
N GLY A 125 -3.59 -23.90 23.56
CA GLY A 125 -2.19 -23.62 23.28
C GLY A 125 -1.92 -23.01 21.90
N LYS A 126 -2.97 -22.79 21.09
CA LYS A 126 -2.87 -22.17 19.77
C LYS A 126 -2.65 -20.66 19.90
N HIS A 127 -2.11 -20.08 18.85
CA HIS A 127 -1.85 -18.64 18.77
C HIS A 127 -2.77 -18.01 17.74
N GLU A 128 -3.31 -16.84 18.05
CA GLU A 128 -4.15 -16.07 17.14
C GLU A 128 -3.70 -14.62 17.05
N TYR A 129 -3.99 -13.99 15.91
CA TYR A 129 -3.75 -12.57 15.70
C TYR A 129 -5.00 -11.79 16.05
N ARG A 130 -4.87 -10.81 16.95
CA ARG A 130 -5.94 -9.87 17.31
C ARG A 130 -5.57 -8.46 16.89
N ASP A 131 -6.52 -7.75 16.29
CA ASP A 131 -6.42 -6.30 16.12
C ASP A 131 -6.30 -5.63 17.49
N THR A 132 -5.27 -4.82 17.66
CA THR A 132 -4.97 -4.15 18.94
C THR A 132 -4.69 -2.68 18.69
N HIS A 133 -5.46 -1.84 19.38
CA HIS A 133 -5.25 -0.40 19.45
C HIS A 133 -4.38 -0.07 20.65
N PHE A 134 -3.32 0.71 20.45
CA PHE A 134 -2.42 1.14 21.52
C PHE A 134 -2.16 2.63 21.43
N VAL A 135 -2.25 3.32 22.57
CA VAL A 135 -1.98 4.76 22.68
C VAL A 135 -0.99 4.98 23.82
N ALA A 136 0.02 5.80 23.57
CA ALA A 136 0.98 6.19 24.59
C ALA A 136 1.48 7.62 24.40
N GLN A 137 1.74 8.28 25.52
CA GLN A 137 2.47 9.55 25.55
C GLN A 137 3.92 9.28 25.93
N CYS A 138 4.86 9.74 25.11
CA CYS A 138 6.28 9.54 25.34
C CYS A 138 7.09 10.77 24.94
N LYS A 139 8.27 10.91 25.56
CA LYS A 139 9.28 11.87 25.10
C LYS A 139 9.92 11.35 23.83
N ALA A 140 9.96 12.17 22.79
CA ALA A 140 10.57 11.83 21.52
C ALA A 140 11.16 13.08 20.85
N ASN A 141 12.07 12.85 19.90
CA ASN A 141 12.71 13.90 19.11
C ASN A 141 11.97 14.21 17.79
N SER A 142 11.05 13.34 17.38
CA SER A 142 10.26 13.44 16.15
C SER A 142 9.08 12.46 16.22
N GLY A 143 8.16 12.52 15.25
CA GLY A 143 7.11 11.50 15.09
C GLY A 143 7.69 10.10 14.81
N GLN A 144 8.80 10.03 14.06
CA GLN A 144 9.53 8.80 13.76
C GLN A 144 10.14 8.19 15.02
N ASP A 145 10.73 9.02 15.89
CA ASP A 145 11.27 8.58 17.18
C ASP A 145 10.14 8.13 18.12
N CYS A 146 9.00 8.84 18.14
CA CYS A 146 7.80 8.42 18.88
C CYS A 146 7.35 7.01 18.47
N TYR A 147 7.25 6.74 17.16
CA TYR A 147 6.94 5.40 16.64
C TYR A 147 7.97 4.36 17.11
N ALA A 148 9.26 4.65 16.98
CA ALA A 148 10.33 3.72 17.32
C ALA A 148 10.27 3.32 18.80
N ARG A 149 10.08 4.29 19.69
CA ARG A 149 9.94 4.07 21.14
C ARG A 149 8.72 3.23 21.49
N ILE A 150 7.56 3.50 20.87
CA ILE A 150 6.34 2.71 21.09
C ILE A 150 6.56 1.26 20.65
N VAL A 151 7.15 1.04 19.47
CA VAL A 151 7.36 -0.30 18.93
C VAL A 151 8.40 -1.07 19.74
N GLU A 152 9.49 -0.42 20.15
CA GLU A 152 10.51 -1.00 21.04
C GLU A 152 9.88 -1.44 22.36
N TYR A 153 9.07 -0.57 22.99
CA TYR A 153 8.34 -0.91 24.19
C TYR A 153 7.43 -2.13 23.98
N LEU A 154 6.62 -2.13 22.92
CA LEU A 154 5.68 -3.21 22.64
C LEU A 154 6.39 -4.54 22.34
N ARG A 155 7.51 -4.55 21.62
CA ARG A 155 8.30 -5.77 21.34
C ARG A 155 8.75 -6.50 22.60
N SER A 156 8.94 -5.78 23.71
CA SER A 156 9.27 -6.39 25.01
C SER A 156 8.05 -6.94 25.77
N ARG A 157 6.83 -6.61 25.35
CA ARG A 157 5.57 -6.90 26.08
C ARG A 157 4.63 -7.84 25.33
N VAL A 158 4.79 -7.98 24.02
CA VAL A 158 3.97 -8.84 23.18
C VAL A 158 4.79 -9.97 22.58
N ASP A 159 4.11 -11.03 22.14
CA ASP A 159 4.75 -12.14 21.44
C ASP A 159 5.47 -11.65 20.18
N GLY A 160 6.68 -12.15 19.95
CA GLY A 160 7.56 -11.70 18.86
C GLY A 160 7.00 -11.91 17.44
N ARG A 161 5.97 -12.74 17.27
CA ARG A 161 5.25 -12.92 16.00
C ARG A 161 4.23 -11.81 15.73
N SER A 162 3.97 -10.92 16.69
CA SER A 162 3.09 -9.76 16.50
C SER A 162 3.58 -8.88 15.36
N GLN A 163 2.65 -8.37 14.55
CA GLN A 163 2.95 -7.62 13.34
C GLN A 163 2.69 -6.14 13.57
N PHE A 164 3.75 -5.34 13.50
CA PHE A 164 3.69 -3.89 13.63
C PHE A 164 3.61 -3.23 12.23
N PRO A 165 2.71 -2.26 12.02
CA PRO A 165 2.62 -1.54 10.76
C PRO A 165 3.81 -0.57 10.61
N SER A 166 4.08 -0.10 9.39
CA SER A 166 5.09 0.94 9.17
C SER A 166 4.67 2.29 9.81
N ALA A 167 5.65 3.05 10.31
CA ALA A 167 5.46 4.44 10.76
C ALA A 167 4.87 5.37 9.70
N LYS A 168 5.08 5.03 8.42
CA LYS A 168 4.54 5.77 7.25
C LYS A 168 3.15 5.31 6.83
N GLY A 169 2.63 4.27 7.48
CA GLY A 169 1.34 3.68 7.17
C GLY A 169 0.19 4.36 7.92
N LYS A 170 -1.04 4.14 7.43
CA LYS A 170 -2.28 4.68 8.04
C LYS A 170 -2.60 4.18 9.46
N ASN A 171 -1.88 3.18 9.94
CA ASN A 171 -2.13 2.54 11.24
C ASN A 171 -1.25 3.14 12.35
N PHE A 172 -0.47 4.18 12.05
CA PHE A 172 0.25 4.97 13.04
C PHE A 172 -0.13 6.44 12.89
N HIS A 173 -0.48 7.07 14.01
CA HIS A 173 -0.74 8.50 14.09
C HIS A 173 0.08 9.07 15.25
N PHE A 174 0.52 10.32 15.13
CA PHE A 174 1.21 11.01 16.20
C PHE A 174 0.73 12.45 16.32
N LYS A 175 0.83 13.00 17.53
CA LYS A 175 0.50 14.38 17.85
C LYS A 175 1.57 14.96 18.79
N TYR A 176 2.13 16.10 18.43
CA TYR A 176 3.01 16.85 19.33
C TYR A 176 2.20 17.52 20.44
N LEU A 177 2.65 17.36 21.68
CA LEU A 177 1.97 17.87 22.89
C LEU A 177 2.69 19.06 23.53
N GLY A 178 3.92 19.38 23.11
CA GLY A 178 4.70 20.49 23.64
C GLY A 178 6.07 20.08 24.16
N MET A 179 6.95 21.08 24.32
CA MET A 179 8.28 20.89 24.93
C MET A 179 8.14 20.42 26.38
N TRP A 180 8.98 19.48 26.79
CA TRP A 180 9.21 19.26 28.21
C TRP A 180 10.01 20.45 28.76
N LYS A 181 9.65 20.93 29.95
CA LYS A 181 10.51 21.82 30.75
C LYS A 181 11.47 20.99 31.57
#